data_AF-A0A9D8LIA3-F1
#
_entry.id   AF-A0A9D8LIA3-F1
#
_cell.length_a   1.000
_cell.length_b   1.000
_cell.length_c   1.000
_cell.angle_alpha   90.00
_cell.angle_beta   90.00
_cell.angle_gamma   90.00
#
_symmetry.space_group_name_H-M   'P 1'
#
loop_
_entity.id
_entity.type
_entity.pdbx_description
1 polymer ?
#
loop_
_entity_poly.entity_id
_entity_poly.type
_entity_poly.pdbx_seq_one_letter_code
_entity_poly.pdbx_strand_id
1 'polypeptide(L)'
;CEIMRKYDVSFSLGDGLRPGSIADANDRAQFAELETLGELTKVAWDKGCQVMIEGPGHVPMHKIKENMDKQLRECGEAPFYTLGPLTTDIAPGYDHITSGIGAAMIGWFGCAMLCYVTPKEHLGLPDRDDVKTGVITYRIAAHAADLAKGHPAAKLRDDALSRARFDFRWEDQFNLALDPDTARSFHDETLPKDAHKVAHFCSMCGPKFCSMKITQDLRAEVLAMGENERAALEAMASEGMAAKSEEFLKKGAQLYLPAAE
;
A
#
# COMPACT_ATOMS: atom_id res chain seq x y z
N CYS A 1 24.76 17.95 20.41
CA CYS A 1 25.29 16.61 20.72
C CYS A 1 25.54 16.39 22.22
N GLU A 2 26.42 17.17 22.88
CA GLU A 2 26.79 16.91 24.30
C GLU A 2 25.62 16.89 25.27
N ILE A 3 24.63 17.77 25.08
CA ILE A 3 23.41 17.78 25.90
C ILE A 3 22.57 16.53 25.61
N MET A 4 22.22 16.29 24.35
CA MET A 4 21.35 15.18 23.94
C MET A 4 21.90 13.81 24.33
N ARG A 5 23.22 13.61 24.21
CA ARG A 5 23.90 12.38 24.62
C ARG A 5 23.73 12.07 26.11
N LYS A 6 23.67 13.09 26.98
CA LYS A 6 23.48 12.87 28.43
C LYS A 6 22.14 12.20 28.75
N TYR A 7 21.17 12.29 27.86
CA TYR A 7 19.80 11.84 28.05
C TYR A 7 19.32 10.86 26.98
N ASP A 8 20.23 10.37 26.13
CA ASP A 8 19.92 9.48 24.99
C ASP A 8 18.80 10.00 24.08
N VAL A 9 18.81 11.30 23.82
CA VAL A 9 17.86 11.92 22.88
C VAL A 9 18.40 11.76 21.46
N SER A 10 17.62 11.12 20.59
CA SER A 10 17.90 11.00 19.16
C SER A 10 17.76 12.35 18.45
N PHE A 11 18.62 12.61 17.47
CA PHE A 11 18.43 13.70 16.51
C PHE A 11 17.39 13.32 15.46
N SER A 12 16.42 14.20 15.25
CA SER A 12 15.68 14.32 13.99
C SER A 12 16.22 15.58 13.30
N LEU A 13 17.07 15.41 12.30
CA LEU A 13 17.63 16.55 11.59
C LEU A 13 16.60 17.10 10.62
N GLY A 14 16.02 18.25 10.97
CA GLY A 14 14.87 18.84 10.29
C GLY A 14 15.14 19.32 8.87
N ASP A 15 14.09 19.28 8.05
CA ASP A 15 14.08 19.67 6.64
C ASP A 15 13.48 21.08 6.45
N GLY A 16 14.19 22.08 6.97
CA GLY A 16 13.74 23.48 6.98
C GLY A 16 13.51 24.07 5.58
N LEU A 17 14.16 23.53 4.55
CA LEU A 17 14.06 23.94 3.14
C LEU A 17 13.33 22.90 2.28
N ARG A 18 12.45 22.08 2.87
CA ARG A 18 11.61 21.13 2.11
C ARG A 18 10.68 21.84 1.11
N PRO A 19 10.34 21.21 -0.02
CA PRO A 19 9.41 21.76 -0.99
C PRO A 19 7.97 21.80 -0.44
N GLY A 20 7.34 22.98 -0.51
CA GLY A 20 5.91 23.21 -0.20
C GLY A 20 5.00 23.21 -1.43
N SER A 21 5.55 22.93 -2.62
CA SER A 21 4.81 22.76 -3.87
C SER A 21 5.53 21.76 -4.78
N ILE A 22 4.80 21.16 -5.73
CA ILE A 22 5.37 20.24 -6.72
C ILE A 22 6.43 20.92 -7.59
N ALA A 23 6.31 22.23 -7.82
CA ALA A 23 7.25 22.99 -8.65
C ALA A 23 8.63 23.12 -8.00
N ASP A 24 8.66 23.25 -6.67
CA ASP A 24 9.89 23.46 -5.89
C ASP A 24 10.59 22.13 -5.55
N ALA A 25 9.98 21.00 -5.87
CA ALA A 25 10.52 19.68 -5.58
C ALA A 25 11.88 19.44 -6.25
N ASN A 26 12.87 19.00 -5.47
CA ASN A 26 14.24 18.68 -5.88
C ASN A 26 15.02 19.91 -6.34
N ASP A 27 14.69 21.10 -5.84
CA ASP A 27 15.47 22.29 -6.11
C ASP A 27 16.84 22.28 -5.41
N ARG A 28 17.65 23.30 -5.70
CA ARG A 28 19.00 23.40 -5.12
C ARG A 28 18.96 23.64 -3.61
N ALA A 29 17.96 24.37 -3.09
CA ALA A 29 17.87 24.69 -1.67
C ALA A 29 17.63 23.42 -0.85
N GLN A 30 16.65 22.61 -1.24
CA GLN A 30 16.33 21.33 -0.62
C GLN A 30 17.56 20.41 -0.58
N PHE A 31 18.23 20.22 -1.71
CA PHE A 31 19.38 19.31 -1.78
C PHE A 31 20.63 19.84 -1.09
N ALA A 32 20.83 21.17 -1.04
CA ALA A 32 21.92 21.75 -0.25
C ALA A 32 21.74 21.49 1.25
N GLU A 33 20.50 21.59 1.75
CA GLU A 33 20.20 21.23 3.13
C GLU A 33 20.47 19.74 3.37
N LEU A 34 19.94 18.84 2.54
CA LEU A 34 20.14 17.39 2.69
C LEU A 34 21.62 16.97 2.74
N GLU A 35 22.45 17.54 1.86
CA GLU A 35 23.91 17.36 1.86
C GLU A 35 24.52 17.78 3.20
N THR A 36 24.12 18.94 3.71
CA THR A 36 24.55 19.46 5.02
C THR A 36 24.08 18.57 6.16
N LEU A 37 22.86 18.04 6.11
CA LEU A 37 22.35 17.10 7.13
C LEU A 37 23.18 15.80 7.16
N GLY A 38 23.68 15.36 6.01
CA GLY A 38 24.63 14.23 5.92
C GLY A 38 25.97 14.50 6.61
N GLU A 39 26.50 15.72 6.48
CA GLU A 39 27.69 16.15 7.23
C GLU A 39 27.44 16.21 8.74
N LEU A 40 26.31 16.79 9.15
CA LEU A 40 25.90 16.88 10.56
C LEU A 40 25.65 15.50 11.18
N THR A 41 25.17 14.55 10.40
CA THR A 41 25.00 13.15 10.81
C THR A 41 26.33 12.54 11.24
N LYS A 42 27.39 12.71 10.44
CA LYS A 42 28.74 12.22 10.79
C LYS A 42 29.25 12.86 12.08
N VAL A 43 29.07 14.18 12.24
CA VAL A 43 29.45 14.90 13.46
C VAL A 43 28.69 14.37 14.70
N ALA A 44 27.40 14.06 14.55
CA ALA A 44 26.59 13.52 15.63
C ALA A 44 26.99 12.06 15.99
N TRP A 45 27.27 11.23 14.98
CA TRP A 45 27.75 9.85 15.16
C TRP A 45 29.13 9.78 15.82
N ASP A 46 30.08 10.63 15.43
CA ASP A 46 31.41 10.73 16.07
C ASP A 46 31.29 11.06 17.57
N LYS A 47 30.21 11.74 17.95
CA LYS A 47 29.89 12.06 19.34
C LYS A 47 28.97 11.03 20.00
N GLY A 48 28.63 9.93 19.33
CA GLY A 48 27.81 8.84 19.85
C GLY A 48 26.33 9.19 20.05
N CYS A 49 25.78 10.10 19.22
CA CYS A 49 24.35 10.41 19.22
C CYS A 49 23.62 9.60 18.13
N GLN A 50 22.40 9.15 18.41
CA GLN A 50 21.51 8.56 17.40
C GLN A 50 20.96 9.66 16.47
N VAL A 51 20.73 9.34 15.20
CA VAL A 51 20.30 10.31 14.17
C VAL A 51 19.31 9.66 13.20
N MET A 52 18.26 10.40 12.87
CA MET A 52 17.44 10.25 11.66
C MET A 52 17.38 11.58 10.90
N ILE A 53 17.05 11.52 9.62
CA ILE A 53 16.98 12.69 8.72
C ILE A 53 15.51 12.94 8.36
N GLU A 54 15.06 14.18 8.45
CA GLU A 54 13.75 14.57 7.92
C GLU A 54 13.81 14.82 6.41
N GLY A 55 12.70 14.60 5.71
CA GLY A 55 12.63 14.64 4.26
C GLY A 55 11.30 15.16 3.71
N PRO A 56 11.25 15.40 2.40
CA PRO A 56 10.39 16.39 1.76
C PRO A 56 8.89 16.24 1.99
N GLY A 57 8.21 17.36 1.72
CA GLY A 57 6.75 17.51 1.69
C GLY A 57 6.13 17.23 0.32
N HIS A 58 6.23 18.16 -0.64
CA HIS A 58 5.52 18.06 -1.93
C HIS A 58 6.48 17.57 -3.03
N VAL A 59 6.25 16.38 -3.57
CA VAL A 59 7.14 15.76 -4.58
C VAL A 59 6.32 14.94 -5.58
N PRO A 60 6.38 15.24 -6.90
CA PRO A 60 5.67 14.44 -7.90
C PRO A 60 6.33 13.06 -8.03
N MET A 61 5.53 12.03 -8.30
CA MET A 61 5.96 10.62 -8.24
C MET A 61 7.29 10.32 -8.97
N HIS A 62 7.51 10.92 -10.14
CA HIS A 62 8.73 10.71 -10.94
C HIS A 62 10.02 11.23 -10.29
N LYS A 63 9.92 12.10 -9.27
CA LYS A 63 11.04 12.67 -8.50
C LYS A 63 11.28 12.00 -7.15
N ILE A 64 10.37 11.14 -6.69
CA ILE A 64 10.46 10.51 -5.35
C ILE A 64 11.71 9.63 -5.23
N LYS A 65 12.04 8.86 -6.28
CA LYS A 65 13.20 7.96 -6.26
C LYS A 65 14.53 8.68 -6.07
N GLU A 66 14.68 9.84 -6.71
CA GLU A 66 15.89 10.68 -6.59
C GLU A 66 16.11 11.16 -5.15
N ASN A 67 15.04 11.52 -4.43
CA ASN A 67 15.12 11.91 -3.03
C ASN A 67 15.68 10.79 -2.15
N MET A 68 15.14 9.57 -2.29
CA MET A 68 15.62 8.43 -1.53
C MET A 68 17.07 8.08 -1.88
N ASP A 69 17.40 8.05 -3.18
CA ASP A 69 18.75 7.73 -3.64
C ASP A 69 19.79 8.74 -3.15
N LYS A 70 19.44 10.03 -3.14
CA LYS A 70 20.34 11.06 -2.63
C LYS A 70 20.47 10.97 -1.11
N GLN A 71 19.39 10.74 -0.38
CA GLN A 71 19.46 10.59 1.07
C GLN A 71 20.36 9.43 1.50
N LEU A 72 20.23 8.25 0.87
CA LEU A 72 21.09 7.10 1.17
C LEU A 72 22.57 7.43 0.95
N ARG A 73 22.89 8.10 -0.18
CA ARG A 73 24.26 8.47 -0.53
C ARG A 73 24.86 9.52 0.40
N GLU A 74 24.16 10.63 0.63
CA GLU A 74 24.72 11.78 1.35
C GLU A 74 24.68 11.58 2.88
N CYS A 75 23.65 10.89 3.38
CA CYS A 75 23.40 10.75 4.82
C CYS A 75 23.87 9.41 5.41
N GLY A 76 24.64 8.63 4.64
CA GLY A 76 25.24 7.37 5.11
C GLY A 76 24.21 6.33 5.55
N GLU A 77 23.08 6.24 4.84
CA GLU A 77 21.96 5.34 5.16
C GLU A 77 21.32 5.54 6.54
N ALA A 78 21.46 6.73 7.14
CA ALA A 78 20.69 7.09 8.33
C ALA A 78 19.17 6.91 8.09
N PRO A 79 18.37 6.54 9.10
CA PRO A 79 16.92 6.43 8.96
C PRO A 79 16.30 7.71 8.38
N PHE A 80 15.48 7.56 7.35
CA PHE A 80 14.79 8.69 6.73
C PHE A 80 13.37 8.83 7.27
N TYR A 81 12.91 10.06 7.49
CA TYR A 81 11.62 10.41 8.06
C TYR A 81 10.92 11.47 7.19
N THR A 82 9.92 11.10 6.39
CA THR A 82 9.33 12.02 5.40
C THR A 82 7.92 12.48 5.78
N LEU A 83 7.55 13.70 5.37
CA LEU A 83 6.18 14.21 5.44
C LEU A 83 5.42 13.92 4.14
N GLY A 84 4.80 12.74 4.05
CA GLY A 84 4.28 12.21 2.78
C GLY A 84 5.36 11.48 1.98
N PRO A 85 5.70 11.91 0.74
CA PRO A 85 5.38 13.23 0.15
C PRO A 85 4.03 13.33 -0.57
N LEU A 86 3.44 14.53 -0.62
CA LEU A 86 2.26 14.85 -1.45
C LEU A 86 2.63 14.79 -2.92
N THR A 87 1.91 13.96 -3.68
CA THR A 87 2.21 13.75 -5.12
C THR A 87 1.55 14.77 -6.04
N THR A 88 0.64 15.59 -5.53
CA THR A 88 -0.06 16.65 -6.26
C THR A 88 -0.63 17.68 -5.28
N ASP A 89 -0.72 18.94 -5.71
CA ASP A 89 -1.16 20.08 -4.88
C ASP A 89 -2.64 20.44 -5.05
N ILE A 90 -3.35 19.75 -5.96
CA ILE A 90 -4.67 20.19 -6.45
C ILE A 90 -5.86 19.65 -5.65
N ALA A 91 -5.63 18.95 -4.54
CA ALA A 91 -6.69 18.25 -3.80
C ALA A 91 -6.69 18.53 -2.29
N PRO A 92 -6.68 19.81 -1.85
CA PRO A 92 -6.84 20.14 -0.44
C PRO A 92 -8.16 19.56 0.10
N GLY A 93 -8.14 19.02 1.32
CA GLY A 93 -9.22 18.19 1.86
C GLY A 93 -8.99 16.68 1.67
N TYR A 94 -8.07 16.31 0.77
CA TYR A 94 -7.73 14.92 0.46
C TYR A 94 -6.22 14.67 0.51
N ASP A 95 -5.47 15.52 1.22
CA ASP A 95 -4.01 15.44 1.23
C ASP A 95 -3.46 14.20 1.94
N HIS A 96 -4.22 13.61 2.87
CA HIS A 96 -3.94 12.26 3.37
C HIS A 96 -3.83 11.22 2.23
N ILE A 97 -4.63 11.35 1.16
CA ILE A 97 -4.59 10.46 -0.01
C ILE A 97 -3.43 10.84 -0.93
N THR A 98 -3.30 12.13 -1.28
CA THR A 98 -2.22 12.59 -2.19
C THR A 98 -0.85 12.25 -1.63
N SER A 99 -0.67 12.42 -0.32
CA SER A 99 0.55 12.05 0.39
C SER A 99 0.66 10.55 0.65
N GLY A 100 -0.43 9.83 0.89
CA GLY A 100 -0.42 8.39 1.09
C GLY A 100 0.19 7.63 -0.10
N ILE A 101 -0.01 8.14 -1.32
CA ILE A 101 0.62 7.61 -2.55
C ILE A 101 2.15 7.76 -2.46
N GLY A 102 2.64 8.98 -2.22
CA GLY A 102 4.07 9.23 -2.15
C GLY A 102 4.73 8.55 -0.95
N ALA A 103 4.04 8.50 0.19
CA ALA A 103 4.48 7.83 1.40
C ALA A 103 4.68 6.32 1.18
N ALA A 104 3.75 5.65 0.49
CA ALA A 104 3.90 4.24 0.13
C ALA A 104 5.09 4.03 -0.83
N MET A 105 5.29 4.93 -1.80
CA MET A 105 6.42 4.85 -2.74
C MET A 105 7.77 5.07 -2.06
N ILE A 106 7.92 6.13 -1.27
CA ILE A 106 9.20 6.44 -0.61
C ILE A 106 9.49 5.45 0.52
N GLY A 107 8.45 4.97 1.22
CA GLY A 107 8.54 3.85 2.16
C GLY A 107 9.05 2.58 1.48
N TRP A 108 8.52 2.25 0.30
CA TRP A 108 9.01 1.11 -0.49
C TRP A 108 10.48 1.30 -0.90
N PHE A 109 10.87 2.51 -1.28
CA PHE A 109 12.25 2.79 -1.67
C PHE A 109 13.25 2.77 -0.51
N GLY A 110 12.80 2.79 0.76
CA GLY A 110 13.66 2.62 1.93
C GLY A 110 13.44 3.61 3.08
N CYS A 111 12.45 4.50 2.99
CA CYS A 111 12.14 5.41 4.09
C CYS A 111 11.74 4.63 5.36
N ALA A 112 12.25 5.06 6.51
CA ALA A 112 12.13 4.31 7.76
C ALA A 112 10.89 4.71 8.57
N MET A 113 10.48 5.98 8.49
CA MET A 113 9.31 6.50 9.20
C MET A 113 8.55 7.50 8.32
N LEU A 114 7.22 7.49 8.41
CA LEU A 114 6.35 8.32 7.59
C LEU A 114 5.54 9.24 8.51
N CYS A 115 5.76 10.55 8.43
CA CYS A 115 4.92 11.53 9.11
C CYS A 115 3.60 11.59 8.36
N TYR A 116 2.52 11.33 9.08
CA TYR A 116 1.19 11.36 8.50
C TYR A 116 0.77 12.77 8.08
N VAL A 117 -0.17 12.81 7.14
CA VAL A 117 -0.85 14.04 6.69
C VAL A 117 -2.33 13.80 6.87
N THR A 118 -3.03 14.78 7.43
CA THR A 118 -4.46 14.68 7.72
C THR A 118 -5.31 15.14 6.53
N PRO A 119 -6.61 14.82 6.48
CA PRO A 119 -7.50 15.38 5.45
C PRO A 119 -7.52 16.92 5.42
N LYS A 120 -7.42 17.57 6.58
CA LYS A 120 -7.45 19.03 6.73
C LYS A 120 -6.09 19.72 6.58
N GLU A 121 -5.06 19.00 6.15
CA GLU A 121 -3.79 19.65 5.77
C GLU A 121 -4.08 20.79 4.77
N HIS A 122 -3.36 21.91 4.90
CA HIS A 122 -3.58 23.14 4.15
C HIS A 122 -4.92 23.86 4.37
N LEU A 123 -5.80 23.35 5.25
CA LEU A 123 -7.13 23.92 5.50
C LEU A 123 -7.36 24.34 6.96
N GLY A 124 -6.83 23.60 7.94
CA GLY A 124 -7.01 23.93 9.34
C GLY A 124 -6.54 22.83 10.30
N LEU A 125 -6.81 23.03 11.59
CA LEU A 125 -6.48 22.04 12.60
C LEU A 125 -7.36 20.79 12.44
N PRO A 126 -6.77 19.58 12.47
CA PRO A 126 -7.52 18.34 12.39
C PRO A 126 -8.35 18.11 13.65
N ASP A 127 -9.54 17.55 13.49
CA ASP A 127 -10.32 17.01 14.60
C ASP A 127 -9.97 15.55 14.89
N ARG A 128 -10.71 14.92 15.81
CA ARG A 128 -10.48 13.54 16.21
C ARG A 128 -10.58 12.55 15.05
N ASP A 129 -11.53 12.76 14.14
CA ASP A 129 -11.81 11.82 13.06
C ASP A 129 -10.83 12.04 11.89
N ASP A 130 -10.37 13.27 11.67
CA ASP A 130 -9.26 13.58 10.78
C ASP A 130 -7.97 12.88 11.22
N VAL A 131 -7.67 12.90 12.52
CA VAL A 131 -6.51 12.20 13.09
C VAL A 131 -6.61 10.69 12.88
N LYS A 132 -7.77 10.08 13.16
CA LYS A 132 -8.00 8.65 12.88
C LYS A 132 -7.77 8.34 11.40
N THR A 133 -8.34 9.15 10.51
CA THR A 133 -8.25 8.99 9.06
C THR A 133 -6.79 9.06 8.59
N GLY A 134 -6.02 10.05 9.05
CA GLY A 134 -4.61 10.17 8.73
C GLY A 134 -3.79 8.95 9.21
N VAL A 135 -4.00 8.52 10.45
CA VAL A 135 -3.28 7.36 11.02
C VAL A 135 -3.57 6.08 10.27
N ILE A 136 -4.85 5.79 9.96
CA ILE A 136 -5.22 4.59 9.20
C ILE A 136 -4.65 4.66 7.77
N THR A 137 -4.70 5.82 7.13
CA THR A 137 -4.14 6.03 5.78
C THR A 137 -2.65 5.74 5.74
N TYR A 138 -1.89 6.25 6.70
CA TYR A 138 -0.45 6.03 6.75
C TYR A 138 -0.05 4.62 7.20
N ARG A 139 -0.89 3.96 8.01
CA ARG A 139 -0.72 2.52 8.27
C ARG A 139 -0.93 1.68 7.02
N ILE A 140 -1.86 2.05 6.14
CA ILE A 140 -2.02 1.41 4.83
C ILE A 140 -0.78 1.64 3.99
N ALA A 141 -0.29 2.88 3.89
CA ALA A 141 0.89 3.22 3.09
C ALA A 141 2.15 2.49 3.57
N ALA A 142 2.39 2.46 4.89
CA ALA A 142 3.51 1.74 5.50
C ALA A 142 3.42 0.22 5.25
N HIS A 143 2.24 -0.37 5.43
CA HIS A 143 2.03 -1.80 5.15
C HIS A 143 2.20 -2.14 3.67
N ALA A 144 1.72 -1.28 2.76
CA ALA A 144 1.92 -1.43 1.33
C ALA A 144 3.41 -1.36 0.94
N ALA A 145 4.17 -0.45 1.56
CA ALA A 145 5.62 -0.39 1.42
C ALA A 145 6.29 -1.68 1.92
N ASP A 146 5.89 -2.21 3.09
CA ASP A 146 6.44 -3.45 3.63
C ASP A 146 6.13 -4.67 2.75
N LEU A 147 4.94 -4.74 2.15
CA LEU A 147 4.61 -5.75 1.15
C LEU A 147 5.51 -5.64 -0.09
N ALA A 148 5.69 -4.42 -0.62
CA ALA A 148 6.52 -4.18 -1.79
C ALA A 148 8.02 -4.45 -1.53
N LYS A 149 8.47 -4.26 -0.28
CA LYS A 149 9.81 -4.65 0.22
C LYS A 149 9.97 -6.15 0.43
N GLY A 150 8.87 -6.92 0.44
CA GLY A 150 8.89 -8.34 0.78
C GLY A 150 9.22 -8.61 2.25
N HIS A 151 8.82 -7.71 3.17
CA HIS A 151 9.08 -7.89 4.59
C HIS A 151 8.46 -9.22 5.09
N PRO A 152 9.21 -10.09 5.80
CA PRO A 152 8.80 -11.49 6.04
C PRO A 152 7.42 -11.68 6.67
N ALA A 153 7.01 -10.75 7.52
CA ALA A 153 5.74 -10.83 8.24
C ALA A 153 4.57 -10.11 7.55
N ALA A 154 4.82 -9.26 6.54
CA ALA A 154 3.79 -8.39 5.98
C ALA A 154 2.65 -9.19 5.33
N LYS A 155 3.01 -10.15 4.47
CA LYS A 155 2.05 -10.96 3.72
C LYS A 155 1.12 -11.82 4.59
N LEU A 156 1.53 -12.16 5.82
CA LEU A 156 0.73 -13.00 6.72
C LEU A 156 -0.64 -12.40 7.01
N ARG A 157 -0.71 -11.08 7.20
CA ARG A 157 -1.96 -10.37 7.48
C ARG A 157 -2.89 -10.37 6.25
N ASP A 158 -2.36 -10.02 5.08
CA ASP A 158 -3.10 -10.01 3.82
C ASP A 158 -3.67 -11.39 3.49
N ASP A 159 -2.87 -12.43 3.65
CA ASP A 159 -3.28 -13.79 3.37
C ASP A 159 -4.32 -14.27 4.38
N ALA A 160 -4.19 -13.92 5.67
CA ALA A 160 -5.19 -14.27 6.69
C ALA A 160 -6.55 -13.60 6.42
N LEU A 161 -6.54 -12.30 6.10
CA LEU A 161 -7.75 -11.56 5.76
C LEU A 161 -8.35 -12.06 4.45
N SER A 162 -7.53 -12.37 3.45
CA SER A 162 -8.00 -12.89 2.16
C SER A 162 -8.61 -14.28 2.28
N ARG A 163 -8.04 -15.16 3.11
CA ARG A 163 -8.67 -16.45 3.45
C ARG A 163 -10.00 -16.24 4.18
N ALA A 164 -10.05 -15.36 5.18
CA ALA A 164 -11.30 -15.05 5.88
C ALA A 164 -12.39 -14.55 4.91
N ARG A 165 -12.00 -13.69 3.97
CA ARG A 165 -12.88 -13.20 2.91
C ARG A 165 -13.40 -14.32 2.00
N PHE A 166 -12.52 -15.17 1.51
CA PHE A 166 -12.88 -16.26 0.61
C PHE A 166 -13.76 -17.32 1.30
N ASP A 167 -13.53 -17.56 2.59
CA ASP A 167 -14.28 -18.51 3.42
C ASP A 167 -15.57 -17.90 4.01
N PHE A 168 -15.89 -16.63 3.68
CA PHE A 168 -17.04 -15.90 4.23
C PHE A 168 -17.06 -15.81 5.78
N ARG A 169 -15.89 -15.83 6.41
CA ARG A 169 -15.71 -15.60 7.84
C ARG A 169 -15.68 -14.09 8.11
N TRP A 170 -16.86 -13.46 8.01
CA TRP A 170 -17.01 -12.00 8.08
C TRP A 170 -16.42 -11.38 9.35
N GLU A 171 -16.67 -11.99 10.51
CA GLU A 171 -16.12 -11.51 11.79
C GLU A 171 -14.59 -11.51 11.79
N ASP A 172 -13.97 -12.58 11.30
CA ASP A 172 -12.51 -12.66 11.20
C ASP A 172 -11.98 -11.63 10.21
N GLN A 173 -12.66 -11.42 9.08
CA GLN A 173 -12.30 -10.39 8.11
C GLN A 173 -12.33 -8.98 8.73
N PHE A 174 -13.36 -8.65 9.51
CA PHE A 174 -13.45 -7.34 10.18
C PHE A 174 -12.35 -7.19 11.22
N ASN A 175 -12.15 -8.18 12.08
CA ASN A 175 -11.17 -8.13 13.16
C ASN A 175 -9.71 -8.07 12.65
N LEU A 176 -9.45 -8.61 11.45
CA LEU A 176 -8.14 -8.53 10.79
C LEU A 176 -7.91 -7.20 10.04
N ALA A 177 -8.95 -6.41 9.79
CA ALA A 177 -8.83 -5.12 9.11
C ALA A 177 -8.01 -4.10 9.93
N LEU A 178 -7.50 -3.06 9.27
CA LEU A 178 -6.75 -2.00 9.95
C LEU A 178 -7.66 -1.12 10.83
N ASP A 179 -8.94 -1.02 10.44
CA ASP A 179 -10.02 -0.33 11.16
C ASP A 179 -11.28 -1.23 11.22
N PRO A 180 -11.35 -2.16 12.20
CA PRO A 180 -12.44 -3.14 12.30
C PRO A 180 -13.84 -2.52 12.43
N ASP A 181 -13.96 -1.41 13.17
CA ASP A 181 -15.24 -0.74 13.41
C ASP A 181 -15.86 -0.23 12.10
N THR A 182 -15.04 0.43 11.27
CA THR A 182 -15.47 0.93 9.97
C THR A 182 -15.82 -0.21 9.01
N ALA A 183 -14.99 -1.26 8.97
CA ALA A 183 -15.24 -2.42 8.10
C ALA A 183 -16.57 -3.11 8.42
N ARG A 184 -16.90 -3.24 9.72
CA ARG A 184 -18.16 -3.78 10.21
C ARG A 184 -19.33 -2.87 9.88
N SER A 185 -19.18 -1.56 10.15
CA SER A 185 -20.23 -0.56 9.88
C SER A 185 -20.66 -0.58 8.42
N PHE A 186 -19.72 -0.55 7.47
CA PHE A 186 -20.04 -0.52 6.04
C PHE A 186 -20.74 -1.78 5.54
N HIS A 187 -20.41 -2.95 6.10
CA HIS A 187 -21.16 -4.16 5.80
C HIS A 187 -22.61 -4.06 6.34
N ASP A 188 -22.76 -3.60 7.58
CA ASP A 188 -24.02 -3.62 8.31
C ASP A 188 -25.01 -2.54 7.86
N GLU A 189 -24.55 -1.50 7.16
CA GLU A 189 -25.41 -0.54 6.48
C GLU A 189 -26.43 -1.19 5.54
N THR A 190 -26.08 -2.32 4.93
CA THR A 190 -26.96 -3.04 3.98
C THR A 190 -27.33 -4.44 4.46
N LEU A 191 -26.50 -5.07 5.28
CA LEU A 191 -26.69 -6.43 5.79
C LEU A 191 -26.53 -6.51 7.33
N PRO A 192 -27.38 -5.82 8.13
CA PRO A 192 -27.14 -5.64 9.57
C PRO A 192 -27.33 -6.89 10.43
N LYS A 193 -28.17 -7.84 9.99
CA LYS A 193 -28.52 -9.02 10.81
C LYS A 193 -27.31 -9.93 11.03
N ASP A 194 -27.20 -10.53 12.21
CA ASP A 194 -26.14 -11.49 12.56
C ASP A 194 -26.07 -12.67 11.59
N ALA A 195 -27.22 -13.12 11.06
CA ALA A 195 -27.30 -14.16 10.05
C ALA A 195 -26.54 -13.81 8.75
N HIS A 196 -26.31 -12.53 8.46
CA HIS A 196 -25.52 -12.12 7.29
C HIS A 196 -24.01 -12.27 7.52
N LYS A 197 -23.54 -12.37 8.78
CA LYS A 197 -22.13 -12.60 9.11
C LYS A 197 -21.65 -14.02 8.81
N VAL A 198 -22.58 -14.89 8.41
CA VAL A 198 -22.31 -16.23 7.90
C VAL A 198 -22.82 -16.41 6.46
N ALA A 199 -23.24 -15.33 5.80
CA ALA A 199 -23.73 -15.39 4.43
C ALA A 199 -22.58 -15.51 3.44
N HIS A 200 -22.75 -16.35 2.42
CA HIS A 200 -21.77 -16.56 1.35
C HIS A 200 -21.90 -15.50 0.24
N PHE A 201 -22.17 -14.25 0.61
CA PHE A 201 -22.27 -13.10 -0.29
C PHE A 201 -22.29 -11.79 0.52
N CYS A 202 -22.09 -10.67 -0.17
CA CYS A 202 -22.44 -9.34 0.33
C CYS A 202 -23.48 -8.67 -0.57
N SER A 203 -23.90 -7.45 -0.19
CA SER A 203 -24.89 -6.67 -0.94
C SER A 203 -24.45 -6.29 -2.35
N MET A 204 -23.14 -6.22 -2.63
CA MET A 204 -22.62 -5.86 -3.96
C MET A 204 -23.05 -6.82 -5.07
N CYS A 205 -22.97 -8.13 -4.84
CA CYS A 205 -23.29 -9.14 -5.86
C CYS A 205 -24.54 -9.96 -5.52
N GLY A 206 -24.97 -9.93 -4.25
CA GLY A 206 -26.03 -10.79 -3.75
C GLY A 206 -25.70 -12.29 -3.84
N PRO A 207 -26.67 -13.15 -3.48
CA PRO A 207 -26.44 -14.58 -3.31
C PRO A 207 -26.13 -15.33 -4.61
N LYS A 208 -26.58 -14.84 -5.76
CA LYS A 208 -26.50 -15.57 -7.05
C LYS A 208 -25.24 -15.24 -7.85
N PHE A 209 -24.64 -14.07 -7.65
CA PHE A 209 -23.56 -13.57 -8.50
C PHE A 209 -22.25 -13.33 -7.73
N CYS A 210 -22.16 -13.80 -6.49
CA CYS A 210 -20.91 -13.73 -5.74
C CYS A 210 -19.86 -14.66 -6.37
N SER A 211 -18.81 -14.07 -6.94
CA SER A 211 -17.73 -14.79 -7.62
C SER A 211 -17.02 -15.81 -6.73
N MET A 212 -16.81 -15.48 -5.45
CA MET A 212 -16.18 -16.39 -4.48
C MET A 212 -17.06 -17.60 -4.18
N LYS A 213 -18.38 -17.40 -4.07
CA LYS A 213 -19.34 -18.51 -3.86
C LYS A 213 -19.41 -19.42 -5.07
N ILE A 214 -19.52 -18.86 -6.28
CA ILE A 214 -19.47 -19.61 -7.53
C ILE A 214 -18.18 -20.43 -7.61
N THR A 215 -17.05 -19.85 -7.21
CA THR A 215 -15.76 -20.57 -7.15
C THR A 215 -15.77 -21.72 -6.14
N GLN A 216 -16.35 -21.54 -4.96
CA GLN A 216 -16.49 -22.62 -3.96
C GLN A 216 -17.38 -23.75 -4.48
N ASP A 217 -18.51 -23.42 -5.11
CA ASP A 217 -19.45 -24.40 -5.65
C ASP A 217 -18.80 -25.21 -6.77
N LEU A 218 -18.12 -24.55 -7.71
CA LEU A 218 -17.37 -25.23 -8.78
C LEU A 218 -16.27 -26.15 -8.22
N ARG A 219 -15.54 -25.72 -7.19
CA ARG A 219 -14.53 -26.57 -6.53
C ARG A 219 -15.16 -27.79 -5.86
N ALA A 220 -16.31 -27.61 -5.21
CA ALA A 220 -17.03 -28.70 -4.57
C ALA A 220 -17.57 -29.70 -5.60
N GLU A 221 -18.14 -29.22 -6.70
CA GLU A 221 -18.58 -30.04 -7.83
C GLU A 221 -17.44 -30.88 -8.38
N VAL A 222 -16.29 -30.26 -8.69
CA VAL A 222 -15.11 -30.98 -9.22
C VAL A 222 -14.55 -32.01 -8.22
N LEU A 223 -14.59 -31.73 -6.92
CA LEU A 223 -14.16 -32.68 -5.89
C LEU A 223 -15.15 -33.84 -5.68
N ALA A 224 -16.44 -33.62 -5.99
CA ALA A 224 -17.49 -34.63 -5.88
C ALA A 224 -17.62 -35.51 -7.14
N MET A 225 -17.04 -35.09 -8.27
CA MET A 225 -17.02 -35.87 -9.52
C MET A 225 -16.31 -37.20 -9.34
N GLY A 226 -16.88 -38.26 -9.93
CA GLY A 226 -16.21 -39.56 -10.00
C GLY A 226 -14.95 -39.51 -10.87
N GLU A 227 -14.03 -40.45 -10.67
CA GLU A 227 -12.77 -40.52 -11.47
C GLU A 227 -13.05 -40.52 -12.98
N ASN A 228 -14.11 -41.21 -13.42
CA ASN A 228 -14.52 -41.26 -14.82
C ASN A 228 -15.03 -39.90 -15.35
N GLU A 229 -15.81 -39.16 -14.57
CA GLU A 229 -16.31 -37.84 -14.95
C GLU A 229 -15.18 -36.82 -15.03
N ARG A 230 -14.26 -36.87 -14.07
CA ARG A 230 -13.07 -36.02 -14.05
C ARG A 230 -12.15 -36.31 -15.23
N ALA A 231 -11.90 -37.59 -15.53
CA ALA A 231 -11.12 -38.00 -16.68
C ALA A 231 -11.77 -37.56 -18.01
N ALA A 232 -13.10 -37.64 -18.12
CA ALA A 232 -13.83 -37.15 -19.28
C ALA A 232 -13.71 -35.62 -19.44
N LEU A 233 -13.85 -34.86 -18.35
CA LEU A 233 -13.65 -33.40 -18.35
C LEU A 233 -12.22 -33.01 -18.72
N GLU A 234 -11.20 -33.69 -18.19
CA GLU A 234 -9.79 -33.47 -18.54
C GLU A 234 -9.52 -33.79 -20.02
N ALA A 235 -10.10 -34.88 -20.55
CA ALA A 235 -10.00 -35.22 -21.95
C ALA A 235 -10.64 -34.15 -22.85
N MET A 236 -11.85 -33.69 -22.52
CA MET A 236 -12.53 -32.61 -23.24
C MET A 236 -11.74 -31.30 -23.18
N ALA A 237 -11.17 -30.95 -22.02
CA ALA A 237 -10.35 -29.76 -21.85
C ALA A 237 -9.07 -29.85 -22.68
N SER A 238 -8.42 -31.01 -22.70
CA SER A 238 -7.21 -31.26 -23.50
C SER A 238 -7.49 -31.15 -25.00
N GLU A 239 -8.60 -31.74 -25.47
CA GLU A 239 -9.04 -31.65 -26.87
C GLU A 239 -9.36 -30.20 -27.26
N GLY A 240 -10.10 -29.47 -26.42
CA GLY A 240 -10.40 -28.06 -26.64
C GLY A 240 -9.16 -27.17 -26.70
N MET A 241 -8.20 -27.40 -25.80
CA MET A 241 -6.91 -26.69 -25.79
C MET A 241 -6.05 -27.04 -27.02
N ALA A 242 -6.06 -28.29 -27.47
CA ALA A 242 -5.38 -28.70 -28.70
C ALA A 242 -6.00 -28.00 -29.93
N ALA A 243 -7.33 -27.96 -30.02
CA ALA A 243 -8.05 -27.26 -31.08
C ALA A 243 -7.74 -25.76 -31.10
N LYS A 244 -7.69 -25.10 -29.93
CA LYS A 244 -7.30 -23.68 -29.82
C LYS A 244 -5.83 -23.43 -30.16
N SER A 245 -4.94 -24.37 -29.82
CA SER A 245 -3.53 -24.31 -30.22
C SER A 245 -3.38 -24.42 -31.73
N GLU A 246 -4.12 -25.33 -32.37
CA GLU A 246 -4.14 -25.47 -33.83
C GLU A 246 -4.73 -24.24 -34.51
N GLU A 247 -5.84 -23.69 -33.98
CA GLU A 247 -6.44 -22.44 -34.45
C GLU A 247 -5.44 -21.28 -34.38
N PHE A 248 -4.71 -21.15 -33.27
CA PHE A 248 -3.68 -20.12 -33.09
C PHE A 248 -2.56 -20.26 -34.13
N LEU A 249 -2.05 -21.47 -34.37
CA LEU A 249 -1.04 -21.72 -35.39
C LEU A 249 -1.55 -21.42 -36.80
N LYS A 250 -2.79 -21.83 -37.13
CA LYS A 250 -3.44 -21.57 -38.43
C LYS A 250 -3.63 -20.07 -38.68
N LYS A 251 -3.85 -19.29 -37.63
CA LYS A 251 -3.97 -17.83 -37.70
C LYS A 251 -2.62 -17.11 -37.59
N GLY A 252 -1.53 -17.82 -37.86
CA GLY A 252 -0.18 -17.25 -37.97
C GLY A 252 0.53 -17.06 -36.63
N ALA A 253 0.09 -17.73 -35.57
CA ALA A 253 0.63 -17.62 -34.21
C ALA A 253 0.68 -16.17 -33.68
N GLN A 254 -0.33 -15.37 -34.04
CA GLN A 254 -0.44 -13.98 -33.62
C GLN A 254 -1.41 -13.83 -32.45
N LEU A 255 -1.00 -13.08 -31.44
CA LEU A 255 -1.85 -12.77 -30.28
C LEU A 255 -2.96 -11.78 -30.63
N TYR A 256 -2.70 -10.87 -31.58
CA TYR A 256 -3.64 -9.84 -32.02
C TYR A 256 -4.01 -10.10 -33.47
N LEU A 257 -5.26 -10.50 -33.69
CA LEU A 257 -5.81 -10.74 -35.02
C LEU A 257 -6.56 -9.49 -35.48
N PRO A 258 -6.57 -9.17 -36.79
CA PRO A 258 -7.42 -8.10 -37.32
C PRO A 258 -8.89 -8.38 -36.97
N ALA A 259 -9.64 -7.33 -36.64
CA ALA A 259 -11.08 -7.46 -36.49
C ALA A 259 -11.69 -7.95 -37.81
N ALA A 260 -12.62 -8.89 -37.76
CA ALA A 260 -13.36 -9.31 -38.94
C ALA A 260 -14.16 -8.10 -39.48
N GLU A 261 -14.00 -7.79 -40.77
CA GLU A 261 -14.82 -6.79 -41.47
C GLU A 261 -16.32 -7.16 -41.46
#